data_AF-A0A803NTQ0-F1
#
_entry.id   AF-A0A803NTQ0-F1
#
_cell.length_a   1.000
_cell.length_b   1.000
_cell.length_c   1.000
_cell.angle_alpha   90.00
_cell.angle_beta   90.00
_cell.angle_gamma   90.00
#
_symmetry.space_group_name_H-M   'P 1'
#
loop_
_entity.id
_entity.type
_entity.pdbx_description
1 polymer ?
#
loop_
_entity_poly.entity_id
_entity_poly.type
_entity_poly.pdbx_seq_one_letter_code
_entity_poly.pdbx_strand_id
1 'polypeptide(L)'
;MSFSATKFAQPVPLHASTPRSNDTPSLFKTCSFLGSTQKLRFNPLPTKSHQSASYRRSAVVAVSDVVKEKKRQTSTNLLLTKEEGLELYEDMILGRSFEDMCAQMYYRGKMFGFVHLYNGQEAVSTGFIKLLKKEDSVVSTYRDHVHALSKGVPARAVMSELFGKTTGCCRGQGGSMHMFSKEHNLLGGFAFIGEGIPVATGAAFSSKYRREVLKEPGSDHVTCAFFGDGTCNNGQFFECLNMAALWKLPIIFVVENNLWAIGMSHLRSTSDPEIWKKGPAFGMPGVHVDGMDVLKVREVAKEAIGRARRGEGPTLVECETYRFRGHSLADPDELRDPGQYFTYYLFCIFQMINSLYNQCCMLITLFFHEFSSVYY
;
A
#
# COMPACT_ATOMS: atom_id res chain seq x y z
N MET A 1 36.62 0.64 40.36
CA MET A 1 36.16 -0.44 41.27
C MET A 1 35.48 -1.49 40.41
N SER A 2 36.04 -2.71 40.42
CA SER A 2 35.61 -3.86 39.63
C SER A 2 34.47 -4.58 40.34
N PHE A 3 33.40 -4.95 39.61
CA PHE A 3 32.42 -5.92 40.09
C PHE A 3 32.41 -7.14 39.17
N SER A 4 32.73 -8.28 39.78
CA SER A 4 32.91 -9.60 39.19
C SER A 4 31.57 -10.26 38.87
N ALA A 5 31.52 -10.99 37.76
CA ALA A 5 30.45 -11.90 37.39
C ALA A 5 30.54 -13.22 38.19
N THR A 6 29.40 -13.80 38.55
CA THR A 6 29.30 -15.15 39.13
C THR A 6 28.41 -16.04 38.27
N LYS A 7 28.87 -17.29 38.10
CA LYS A 7 28.43 -18.31 37.15
C LYS A 7 27.10 -19.02 37.52
N PHE A 8 26.38 -19.38 36.46
CA PHE A 8 25.57 -20.58 36.17
C PHE A 8 25.24 -21.60 37.28
N ALA A 9 23.96 -21.96 37.35
CA ALA A 9 23.46 -23.25 37.86
C ALA A 9 22.70 -23.98 36.73
N GLN A 10 23.00 -25.27 36.55
CA GLN A 10 22.35 -26.20 35.61
C GLN A 10 21.41 -27.19 36.35
N PRO A 11 20.52 -27.89 35.63
CA PRO A 11 19.26 -28.42 36.17
C PRO A 11 19.34 -29.86 36.73
N VAL A 12 18.35 -30.19 37.56
CA VAL A 12 18.14 -31.48 38.24
C VAL A 12 17.61 -32.57 37.29
N PRO A 13 18.09 -33.82 37.34
CA PRO A 13 17.60 -34.92 36.51
C PRO A 13 16.50 -35.75 37.21
N LEU A 14 15.54 -36.26 36.43
CA LEU A 14 14.60 -37.31 36.85
C LEU A 14 14.69 -38.49 35.87
N HIS A 15 15.05 -39.65 36.40
CA HIS A 15 14.99 -40.94 35.71
C HIS A 15 14.28 -41.93 36.64
N ALA A 16 13.18 -42.55 36.17
CA ALA A 16 12.79 -43.90 36.54
C ALA A 16 11.85 -44.52 35.48
N SER A 17 12.34 -45.63 34.94
CA SER A 17 11.84 -46.68 34.03
C SER A 17 10.52 -47.37 34.44
N THR A 18 9.49 -47.45 33.56
CA THR A 18 8.92 -48.61 32.78
C THR A 18 8.21 -49.74 33.59
N PRO A 19 7.18 -50.48 33.07
CA PRO A 19 7.05 -50.95 31.68
C PRO A 19 5.63 -50.98 31.01
N ARG A 20 5.67 -51.33 29.71
CA ARG A 20 4.59 -51.52 28.73
C ARG A 20 3.59 -52.63 29.10
N SER A 21 2.35 -52.46 28.67
CA SER A 21 1.53 -53.56 28.14
C SER A 21 0.59 -53.05 27.04
N ASN A 22 0.58 -53.77 25.91
CA ASN A 22 -0.43 -53.69 24.86
C ASN A 22 -1.80 -54.03 25.44
N ASP A 23 -2.86 -53.38 24.95
CA ASP A 23 -4.13 -54.03 24.55
C ASP A 23 -5.16 -52.96 24.14
N THR A 24 -5.62 -53.04 22.89
CA THR A 24 -6.93 -52.51 22.45
C THR A 24 -7.96 -53.63 22.58
N PRO A 25 -9.17 -53.38 23.11
CA PRO A 25 -10.30 -53.17 22.18
C PRO A 25 -11.38 -52.18 22.64
N SER A 26 -11.98 -51.59 21.61
CA SER A 26 -13.34 -51.06 21.39
C SER A 26 -14.43 -50.93 22.50
N LEU A 27 -15.23 -49.87 22.30
CA LEU A 27 -16.70 -49.71 22.46
C LEU A 27 -17.33 -49.29 23.81
N PHE A 28 -18.00 -48.11 23.73
CA PHE A 28 -19.20 -47.62 24.42
C PHE A 28 -19.22 -47.37 25.95
N LYS A 29 -19.43 -46.08 26.33
CA LYS A 29 -20.56 -45.52 27.15
C LYS A 29 -20.29 -44.04 27.50
N THR A 30 -20.98 -43.08 26.89
CA THR A 30 -22.24 -42.36 27.31
C THR A 30 -22.12 -41.36 28.47
N CYS A 31 -22.40 -40.08 28.18
CA CYS A 31 -23.26 -39.15 28.95
C CYS A 31 -23.46 -37.87 28.09
N SER A 32 -24.56 -37.73 27.34
CA SER A 32 -25.89 -37.17 27.69
C SER A 32 -25.97 -35.64 27.78
N PHE A 33 -26.36 -34.99 26.69
CA PHE A 33 -27.05 -33.69 26.70
C PHE A 33 -28.36 -33.85 25.91
N LEU A 34 -29.49 -33.69 26.60
CA LEU A 34 -30.86 -33.92 26.11
C LEU A 34 -31.53 -32.59 25.77
N GLY A 35 -32.33 -32.58 24.70
CA GLY A 35 -33.29 -31.51 24.38
C GLY A 35 -33.48 -31.30 22.88
N SER A 36 -34.02 -32.30 22.16
CA SER A 36 -35.42 -32.37 21.71
C SER A 36 -35.57 -32.01 20.23
N THR A 37 -35.83 -33.04 19.41
CA THR A 37 -36.23 -32.95 18.01
C THR A 37 -37.74 -33.13 17.90
N GLN A 38 -38.46 -32.12 17.40
CA GLN A 38 -39.81 -32.31 16.88
C GLN A 38 -39.86 -31.90 15.41
N LYS A 39 -40.23 -32.89 14.59
CA LYS A 39 -40.56 -32.79 13.17
C LYS A 39 -41.77 -31.87 13.01
N LEU A 40 -41.61 -30.76 12.28
CA LEU A 40 -42.74 -29.94 11.85
C LEU A 40 -43.24 -30.42 10.48
N ARG A 41 -44.46 -30.95 10.48
CA ARG A 41 -45.27 -31.25 9.30
C ARG A 41 -45.79 -29.93 8.71
N PHE A 42 -45.76 -29.84 7.38
CA PHE A 42 -46.44 -28.82 6.61
C PHE A 42 -47.97 -29.06 6.61
N ASN A 43 -48.73 -28.01 6.91
CA ASN A 43 -50.13 -27.84 6.51
C ASN A 43 -50.30 -26.39 6.01
N PRO A 44 -50.99 -26.13 4.88
CA PRO A 44 -51.21 -24.78 4.38
C PRO A 44 -52.54 -24.17 4.84
N LEU A 45 -52.66 -22.84 4.66
CA LEU A 45 -53.83 -21.92 4.63
C LEU A 45 -53.86 -20.89 5.77
N PRO A 46 -54.50 -19.70 5.63
CA PRO A 46 -55.04 -19.03 4.43
C PRO A 46 -54.54 -17.57 4.25
N THR A 47 -54.87 -17.00 3.09
CA THR A 47 -54.65 -15.60 2.70
C THR A 47 -55.53 -14.63 3.48
N LYS A 48 -54.92 -13.60 4.11
CA LYS A 48 -55.59 -12.32 4.42
C LYS A 48 -54.63 -11.15 4.24
N SER A 49 -55.11 -10.19 3.47
CA SER A 49 -54.60 -8.84 3.26
C SER A 49 -54.66 -8.00 4.53
N HIS A 50 -53.60 -7.27 4.87
CA HIS A 50 -53.70 -5.91 5.44
C HIS A 50 -52.43 -5.10 5.17
N GLN A 51 -52.69 -3.82 4.91
CA GLN A 51 -51.79 -2.74 4.50
C GLN A 51 -50.65 -2.51 5.49
N SER A 52 -49.46 -2.18 4.97
CA SER A 52 -48.39 -1.57 5.77
C SER A 52 -47.88 -0.28 5.13
N ALA A 53 -47.53 0.64 6.02
CA ALA A 53 -47.28 2.06 5.81
C ALA A 53 -46.19 2.38 4.79
N SER A 54 -46.43 3.45 4.04
CA SER A 54 -45.47 4.11 3.14
C SER A 54 -44.31 4.70 3.94
N TYR A 55 -43.18 4.00 3.96
CA TYR A 55 -41.86 4.63 4.11
C TYR A 55 -41.31 4.88 2.69
N ARG A 56 -40.99 6.14 2.37
CA ARG A 56 -40.36 6.54 1.11
C ARG A 56 -39.01 5.82 0.94
N ARG A 57 -39.01 4.72 0.19
CA ARG A 57 -37.79 4.18 -0.43
C ARG A 57 -37.45 5.07 -1.62
N SER A 58 -36.40 5.87 -1.49
CA SER A 58 -35.67 6.37 -2.66
C SER A 58 -35.24 5.16 -3.48
N ALA A 59 -35.66 5.09 -4.73
CA ALA A 59 -35.38 3.97 -5.62
C ALA A 59 -33.87 3.75 -5.73
N VAL A 60 -33.40 2.63 -5.18
CA VAL A 60 -32.07 2.08 -5.47
C VAL A 60 -32.15 1.54 -6.90
N VAL A 61 -31.56 2.27 -7.84
CA VAL A 61 -31.42 1.79 -9.22
C VAL A 61 -30.27 0.79 -9.22
N ALA A 62 -30.54 -0.43 -9.68
CA ALA A 62 -29.55 -1.49 -9.81
C ALA A 62 -28.40 -1.04 -10.73
N VAL A 63 -27.17 -1.29 -10.29
CA VAL A 63 -25.91 -0.96 -10.99
C VAL A 63 -25.64 -1.97 -12.12
N SER A 64 -26.64 -2.20 -12.98
CA SER A 64 -26.51 -3.03 -14.18
C SER A 64 -26.94 -2.30 -15.46
N ASP A 65 -27.52 -1.10 -15.36
CA ASP A 65 -28.03 -0.36 -16.53
C ASP A 65 -27.21 0.89 -16.91
N VAL A 66 -26.02 1.10 -16.31
CA VAL A 66 -25.14 2.25 -16.63
C VAL A 66 -23.94 1.87 -17.50
N VAL A 67 -23.83 0.62 -17.97
CA VAL A 67 -22.79 0.18 -18.91
C VAL A 67 -23.44 -0.29 -20.21
N LYS A 68 -24.11 0.62 -20.92
CA LYS A 68 -24.26 0.46 -22.36
C LYS A 68 -22.93 0.81 -23.00
N GLU A 69 -22.37 -0.18 -23.70
CA GLU A 69 -21.18 -0.17 -24.53
C GLU A 69 -20.90 1.18 -25.19
N LYS A 70 -20.13 2.03 -24.52
CA LYS A 70 -19.36 3.05 -25.21
C LYS A 70 -18.10 2.35 -25.70
N LYS A 71 -18.01 2.16 -27.02
CA LYS A 71 -16.80 1.78 -27.75
C LYS A 71 -15.58 2.28 -27.00
N ARG A 72 -14.72 1.34 -26.58
CA ARG A 72 -13.41 1.61 -25.98
C ARG A 72 -12.61 2.40 -27.00
N GLN A 73 -12.70 3.73 -26.96
CA GLN A 73 -11.69 4.59 -27.53
C GLN A 73 -10.46 4.32 -26.69
N THR A 74 -9.51 3.60 -27.25
CA THR A 74 -8.13 3.56 -26.78
C THR A 74 -7.68 5.02 -26.67
N SER A 75 -7.70 5.57 -25.46
CA SER A 75 -7.10 6.88 -25.16
C SER A 75 -5.59 6.71 -25.13
N THR A 76 -5.01 6.32 -26.26
CA THR A 76 -3.57 6.40 -26.50
C THR A 76 -3.22 7.86 -26.74
N ASN A 77 -3.14 8.62 -25.66
CA ASN A 77 -2.36 9.84 -25.57
C ASN A 77 -2.02 10.08 -24.10
N LEU A 78 -1.20 9.18 -23.55
CA LEU A 78 -0.39 9.45 -22.35
C LEU A 78 0.72 10.45 -22.74
N LEU A 79 0.33 11.62 -23.25
CA LEU A 79 1.26 12.67 -23.66
C LEU A 79 1.78 13.33 -22.39
N LEU A 80 2.87 12.78 -21.86
CA LEU A 80 3.71 13.48 -20.89
C LEU A 80 4.57 14.50 -21.64
N THR A 81 4.80 15.64 -21.01
CA THR A 81 5.89 16.52 -21.45
C THR A 81 7.23 15.83 -21.23
N LYS A 82 8.25 16.27 -21.96
CA LYS A 82 9.62 15.75 -21.80
C LYS A 82 10.11 15.96 -20.36
N GLU A 83 9.79 17.11 -19.79
CA GLU A 83 10.17 17.52 -18.44
C GLU A 83 9.52 16.62 -17.39
N GLU A 84 8.23 16.32 -17.53
CA GLU A 84 7.56 15.35 -16.65
C GLU A 84 8.14 13.94 -16.82
N GLY A 85 8.41 13.50 -18.06
CA GLY A 85 9.01 12.18 -18.30
C GLY A 85 10.39 12.04 -17.65
N LEU A 86 11.23 13.08 -17.76
CA LEU A 86 12.55 13.11 -17.13
C LEU A 86 12.44 13.12 -15.60
N GLU A 87 11.54 13.91 -15.03
CA GLU A 87 11.32 13.95 -13.58
C GLU A 87 10.94 12.58 -13.02
N LEU A 88 10.03 11.86 -13.68
CA LEU A 88 9.61 10.52 -13.24
C LEU A 88 10.77 9.52 -13.34
N TYR A 89 11.56 9.58 -14.42
CA TYR A 89 12.71 8.70 -14.62
C TYR A 89 13.79 8.94 -13.57
N GLU A 90 14.16 10.21 -13.33
CA GLU A 90 15.18 10.59 -12.35
C GLU A 90 14.77 10.19 -10.94
N ASP A 91 13.50 10.35 -10.57
CA ASP A 91 12.98 9.95 -9.26
C ASP A 91 13.07 8.43 -9.05
N MET A 92 12.64 7.63 -10.03
CA MET A 92 12.72 6.16 -9.96
C MET A 92 14.17 5.66 -9.93
N ILE A 93 15.05 6.23 -10.76
CA ILE A 93 16.48 5.88 -10.79
C ILE A 93 17.17 6.27 -9.49
N LEU A 94 16.85 7.43 -8.93
CA LEU A 94 17.36 7.86 -7.64
C LEU A 94 16.94 6.88 -6.56
N GLY A 95 15.65 6.52 -6.50
CA GLY A 95 15.13 5.53 -5.56
C GLY A 95 15.86 4.18 -5.68
N ARG A 96 15.92 3.62 -6.88
CA ARG A 96 16.61 2.34 -7.15
C ARG A 96 18.09 2.37 -6.73
N SER A 97 18.81 3.40 -7.17
CA SER A 97 20.25 3.53 -6.91
C SER A 97 20.54 3.78 -5.43
N PHE A 98 19.67 4.53 -4.75
CA PHE A 98 19.76 4.79 -3.32
C PHE A 98 19.59 3.51 -2.51
N GLU A 99 18.56 2.72 -2.83
CA GLU A 99 18.27 1.45 -2.17
C GLU A 99 19.39 0.42 -2.39
N ASP A 100 19.95 0.34 -3.60
CA ASP A 100 21.11 -0.52 -3.88
C ASP A 100 22.37 -0.09 -3.10
N MET A 101 22.58 1.21 -2.93
CA MET A 101 23.64 1.74 -2.08
C MET A 101 23.38 1.41 -0.59
N CYS A 102 22.13 1.49 -0.13
CA CYS A 102 21.75 1.10 1.23
C CYS A 102 22.07 -0.38 1.48
N ALA A 103 21.75 -1.26 0.54
CA ALA A 103 22.13 -2.67 0.60
C ALA A 103 23.64 -2.84 0.78
N GLN A 104 24.45 -2.17 -0.05
CA GLN A 104 25.91 -2.24 0.05
C GLN A 104 26.43 -1.75 1.40
N MET A 105 25.89 -0.63 1.92
CA MET A 105 26.33 -0.07 3.19
C MET A 105 25.92 -0.93 4.39
N TYR A 106 24.75 -1.56 4.33
CA TYR A 106 24.32 -2.53 5.34
C TYR A 106 25.25 -3.74 5.39
N TYR A 107 25.57 -4.36 4.25
CA TYR A 107 26.51 -5.49 4.20
C TYR A 107 27.93 -5.12 4.66
N ARG A 108 28.30 -3.84 4.58
CA ARG A 108 29.56 -3.31 5.13
C ARG A 108 29.48 -2.94 6.62
N GLY A 109 28.36 -3.24 7.29
CA GLY A 109 28.14 -2.95 8.70
C GLY A 109 28.08 -1.46 9.02
N LYS A 110 27.65 -0.61 8.07
CA LYS A 110 27.56 0.85 8.25
C LYS A 110 26.18 1.34 8.63
N MET A 111 25.15 0.53 8.43
CA MET A 111 23.77 0.82 8.82
C MET A 111 23.37 -0.09 9.98
N PHE A 112 22.64 0.44 10.95
CA PHE A 112 22.24 -0.27 12.16
C PHE A 112 20.74 -0.50 12.19
N GLY A 113 20.31 -1.61 12.79
CA GLY A 113 18.91 -2.01 12.86
C GLY A 113 18.41 -2.72 11.60
N PHE A 114 17.10 -2.94 11.53
CA PHE A 114 16.48 -3.61 10.38
C PHE A 114 16.32 -2.65 9.21
N VAL A 115 16.89 -3.02 8.05
CA VAL A 115 16.78 -2.24 6.81
C VAL A 115 15.81 -2.91 5.85
N HIS A 116 14.76 -2.18 5.47
CA HIS A 116 13.70 -2.65 4.59
C HIS A 116 13.73 -1.84 3.31
N LEU A 117 14.21 -2.47 2.23
CA LEU A 117 14.44 -1.77 0.97
C LEU A 117 13.17 -1.70 0.11
N TYR A 118 12.98 -0.61 -0.63
CA TYR A 118 11.80 -0.38 -1.46
C TYR A 118 11.94 -0.92 -2.91
N ASN A 119 13.06 -1.56 -3.26
CA ASN A 119 13.36 -2.04 -4.61
C ASN A 119 12.17 -2.78 -5.28
N GLY A 120 11.81 -2.32 -6.48
CA GLY A 120 10.75 -2.89 -7.31
C GLY A 120 9.43 -2.14 -7.23
N GLN A 121 9.28 -1.18 -6.31
CA GLN A 121 8.03 -0.46 -6.06
C GLN A 121 8.12 1.03 -6.48
N GLU A 122 9.23 1.45 -7.08
CA GLU A 122 9.54 2.87 -7.33
C GLU A 122 8.45 3.59 -8.13
N ALA A 123 7.90 2.94 -9.15
CA ALA A 123 6.83 3.50 -9.99
C ALA A 123 5.58 3.91 -9.17
N VAL A 124 5.28 3.21 -8.07
CA VAL A 124 4.16 3.55 -7.17
C VAL A 124 4.44 4.86 -6.45
N SER A 125 5.56 4.94 -5.73
CA SER A 125 5.98 6.15 -5.02
C SER A 125 6.06 7.37 -5.95
N THR A 126 6.76 7.24 -7.08
CA THR A 126 6.97 8.31 -8.06
C THR A 126 5.65 8.77 -8.67
N GLY A 127 4.80 7.82 -9.11
CA GLY A 127 3.54 8.13 -9.79
C GLY A 127 2.56 8.93 -8.93
N PHE A 128 2.51 8.68 -7.62
CA PHE A 128 1.69 9.42 -6.67
C PHE A 128 2.36 10.69 -6.15
N ILE A 129 3.57 10.57 -5.60
CA ILE A 129 4.17 11.64 -4.79
C ILE A 129 4.58 12.83 -5.67
N LYS A 130 5.03 12.59 -6.91
CA LYS A 130 5.41 13.66 -7.85
C LYS A 130 4.22 14.45 -8.41
N LEU A 131 2.99 14.08 -8.07
CA LEU A 131 1.78 14.87 -8.36
C LEU A 131 1.32 15.74 -7.18
N LEU A 132 1.89 15.52 -6.00
CA LEU A 132 1.46 16.18 -4.77
C LEU A 132 2.00 17.61 -4.69
N LYS A 133 1.20 18.50 -4.11
CA LYS A 133 1.66 19.82 -3.67
C LYS A 133 2.55 19.67 -2.44
N LYS A 134 3.29 20.73 -2.09
CA LYS A 134 4.13 20.74 -0.89
C LYS A 134 3.31 20.49 0.38
N GLU A 135 2.11 21.04 0.43
CA GLU A 135 1.19 21.00 1.58
C GLU A 135 0.45 19.66 1.71
N ASP A 136 0.41 18.86 0.65
CA ASP A 136 -0.19 17.52 0.71
C ASP A 136 0.71 16.60 1.54
N SER A 137 0.07 15.74 2.33
CA SER A 137 0.74 14.87 3.30
C SER A 137 0.97 13.47 2.75
N VAL A 138 2.12 12.89 3.09
CA VAL A 138 2.43 11.47 2.83
C VAL A 138 2.62 10.75 4.15
N VAL A 139 1.91 9.64 4.30
CA VAL A 139 2.12 8.67 5.37
C VAL A 139 2.63 7.39 4.75
N SER A 140 3.75 6.88 5.26
CA SER A 140 4.48 5.75 4.69
C SER A 140 4.42 4.52 5.60
N THR A 141 4.98 3.42 5.10
CA THR A 141 5.32 2.21 5.88
C THR A 141 6.76 2.31 6.41
N TYR A 142 7.29 1.21 6.95
CA TYR A 142 8.70 1.03 7.25
C TYR A 142 9.62 0.92 6.01
N ARG A 143 9.08 0.87 4.78
CA ARG A 143 9.86 1.02 3.53
C ARG A 143 9.72 2.45 3.01
N ASP A 144 10.19 3.40 3.78
CA ASP A 144 9.91 4.84 3.59
C ASP A 144 11.02 5.63 2.89
N HIS A 145 12.17 5.04 2.56
CA HIS A 145 13.32 5.80 2.05
C HIS A 145 12.96 6.47 0.72
N VAL A 146 12.41 5.70 -0.23
CA VAL A 146 12.01 6.24 -1.54
C VAL A 146 10.83 7.20 -1.41
N HIS A 147 9.86 6.95 -0.52
CA HIS A 147 8.81 7.93 -0.24
C HIS A 147 9.36 9.27 0.27
N ALA A 148 10.38 9.24 1.12
CA ALA A 148 11.06 10.45 1.60
C ALA A 148 11.78 11.18 0.46
N LEU A 149 12.50 10.44 -0.40
CA LEU A 149 13.19 10.99 -1.58
C LEU A 149 12.19 11.64 -2.54
N SER A 150 11.12 10.93 -2.92
CA SER A 150 10.10 11.44 -3.84
C SER A 150 9.37 12.66 -3.28
N LYS A 151 9.21 12.77 -1.94
CA LYS A 151 8.62 13.95 -1.30
C LYS A 151 9.61 15.12 -1.18
N GLY A 152 10.85 14.93 -1.61
CA GLY A 152 11.89 15.97 -1.71
C GLY A 152 12.86 16.00 -0.53
N VAL A 153 12.80 15.06 0.41
CA VAL A 153 13.79 15.00 1.50
C VAL A 153 15.17 14.74 0.88
N PRO A 154 16.19 15.56 1.17
CA PRO A 154 17.49 15.41 0.52
C PRO A 154 18.10 14.02 0.76
N ALA A 155 18.58 13.37 -0.30
CA ALA A 155 19.18 12.04 -0.22
C ALA A 155 20.31 11.95 0.81
N ARG A 156 21.10 13.03 0.96
CA ARG A 156 22.13 13.13 2.01
C ARG A 156 21.56 13.04 3.43
N ALA A 157 20.40 13.64 3.67
CA ALA A 157 19.73 13.59 4.98
C ALA A 157 19.14 12.20 5.22
N VAL A 158 18.49 11.59 4.23
CA VAL A 158 17.99 10.21 4.33
C VAL A 158 19.14 9.24 4.60
N MET A 159 20.23 9.32 3.85
CA MET A 159 21.42 8.48 4.07
C MET A 159 22.07 8.75 5.43
N SER A 160 22.09 10.01 5.90
CA SER A 160 22.59 10.34 7.23
C SER A 160 21.74 9.70 8.33
N GLU A 161 20.42 9.66 8.15
CA GLU A 161 19.49 9.01 9.08
C GLU A 161 19.76 7.51 9.19
N LEU A 162 19.94 6.83 8.06
CA LEU A 162 20.29 5.40 8.01
C LEU A 162 21.64 5.06 8.67
N PHE A 163 22.56 6.03 8.69
CA PHE A 163 23.85 5.92 9.37
C PHE A 163 23.79 6.32 10.85
N GLY A 164 22.62 6.68 11.39
CA GLY A 164 22.45 7.13 12.77
C GLY A 164 23.12 8.47 13.06
N LYS A 165 23.26 9.35 12.06
CA LYS A 165 23.92 10.66 12.21
C LYS A 165 22.92 11.74 12.62
N THR A 166 23.39 12.70 13.41
CA THR A 166 22.63 13.90 13.82
C THR A 166 22.18 14.78 12.65
N THR A 167 22.84 14.66 11.48
CA THR A 167 22.46 15.32 10.23
C THR A 167 21.34 14.60 9.46
N GLY A 168 20.81 13.50 10.00
CA GLY A 168 19.64 12.81 9.46
C GLY A 168 18.36 13.63 9.59
N CYS A 169 17.35 13.31 8.78
CA CYS A 169 16.05 14.02 8.81
C CYS A 169 15.35 13.94 10.17
N CYS A 170 15.64 12.90 10.96
CA CYS A 170 15.17 12.67 12.32
C CYS A 170 16.34 12.65 13.33
N ARG A 171 17.47 13.27 12.98
CA ARG A 171 18.69 13.33 13.80
C ARG A 171 19.28 11.95 14.16
N GLY A 172 19.08 10.96 13.29
CA GLY A 172 19.61 9.60 13.44
C GLY A 172 18.84 8.73 14.43
N GLN A 173 17.68 9.19 14.91
CA GLN A 173 16.85 8.46 15.88
C GLN A 173 15.77 7.59 15.21
N GLY A 174 15.34 7.95 14.00
CA GLY A 174 14.32 7.21 13.27
C GLY A 174 14.89 5.98 12.56
N GLY A 175 16.17 6.04 12.16
CA GLY A 175 16.83 4.94 11.47
C GLY A 175 16.10 4.57 10.17
N SER A 176 16.03 3.28 9.87
CA SER A 176 15.54 2.80 8.57
C SER A 176 14.02 2.67 8.44
N MET A 177 13.25 2.84 9.51
CA MET A 177 11.80 2.57 9.49
C MET A 177 10.93 3.76 9.92
N HIS A 178 11.55 4.89 10.27
CA HIS A 178 10.87 6.05 10.84
C HIS A 178 11.35 7.38 10.24
N MET A 179 11.42 7.46 8.91
CA MET A 179 11.71 8.70 8.20
C MET A 179 10.56 9.68 8.37
N PHE A 180 10.85 10.86 8.92
CA PHE A 180 9.90 11.94 9.12
C PHE A 180 10.48 13.27 8.63
N SER A 181 9.63 14.12 8.04
CA SER A 181 10.02 15.48 7.69
C SER A 181 8.82 16.42 7.65
N LYS A 182 8.72 17.28 8.68
CA LYS A 182 7.70 18.33 8.75
C LYS A 182 7.75 19.29 7.56
N GLU A 183 8.95 19.66 7.11
CA GLU A 183 9.14 20.61 6.00
C GLU A 183 8.53 20.10 4.69
N HIS A 184 8.57 18.79 4.47
CA HIS A 184 8.12 18.13 3.26
C HIS A 184 6.70 17.53 3.40
N ASN A 185 6.07 17.68 4.57
CA ASN A 185 4.83 16.98 4.96
C ASN A 185 4.90 15.46 4.76
N LEU A 186 6.06 14.87 5.09
CA LEU A 186 6.22 13.45 5.29
C LEU A 186 5.97 13.15 6.77
N LEU A 187 4.81 12.56 7.08
CA LEU A 187 4.34 12.37 8.45
C LEU A 187 4.94 11.13 9.14
N GLY A 188 5.83 10.39 8.47
CA GLY A 188 6.54 9.26 9.07
C GLY A 188 6.47 8.00 8.25
N GLY A 189 7.49 7.17 8.39
CA GLY A 189 7.34 5.71 8.33
C GLY A 189 7.04 5.12 9.70
N PHE A 190 6.36 3.99 9.67
CA PHE A 190 5.86 3.29 10.84
C PHE A 190 6.28 1.83 10.79
N ALA A 191 6.92 1.36 11.87
CA ALA A 191 7.38 -0.02 12.01
C ALA A 191 6.23 -0.98 12.32
N PHE A 192 5.20 -0.53 13.04
CA PHE A 192 4.03 -1.35 13.33
C PHE A 192 3.04 -1.34 12.17
N ILE A 193 2.60 -2.54 11.80
CA ILE A 193 1.70 -2.76 10.67
C ILE A 193 0.36 -2.08 10.95
N GLY A 194 -0.06 -1.21 10.04
CA GLY A 194 -1.35 -0.49 10.13
C GLY A 194 -1.32 0.81 10.94
N GLU A 195 -0.24 1.11 11.67
CA GLU A 195 -0.14 2.30 12.54
C GLU A 195 -0.30 3.62 11.78
N GLY A 196 0.24 3.71 10.56
CA GLY A 196 0.15 4.90 9.73
C GLY A 196 -1.25 5.23 9.20
N ILE A 197 -2.15 4.23 9.07
CA ILE A 197 -3.49 4.43 8.48
C ILE A 197 -4.35 5.42 9.29
N PRO A 198 -4.49 5.30 10.62
CA PRO A 198 -5.22 6.28 11.42
C PRO A 198 -4.52 7.65 11.47
N VAL A 199 -3.18 7.70 11.43
CA VAL A 199 -2.43 8.97 11.34
C VAL A 199 -2.78 9.71 10.05
N ALA A 200 -2.78 9.01 8.92
CA ALA A 200 -3.18 9.57 7.63
C ALA A 200 -4.63 10.04 7.63
N THR A 201 -5.52 9.24 8.22
CA THR A 201 -6.94 9.59 8.37
C THR A 201 -7.12 10.88 9.18
N GLY A 202 -6.36 11.05 10.27
CA GLY A 202 -6.35 12.28 11.08
C GLY A 202 -5.78 13.49 10.33
N ALA A 203 -4.75 13.30 9.51
CA ALA A 203 -4.21 14.36 8.65
C ALA A 203 -5.25 14.82 7.61
N ALA A 204 -5.93 13.89 6.95
CA ALA A 204 -6.99 14.22 6.00
C ALA A 204 -8.20 14.90 6.66
N PHE A 205 -8.57 14.46 7.87
CA PHE A 205 -9.57 15.15 8.68
C PHE A 205 -9.15 16.59 8.99
N SER A 206 -7.89 16.81 9.35
CA SER A 206 -7.35 18.15 9.61
C SER A 206 -7.42 19.05 8.38
N SER A 207 -7.09 18.53 7.19
CA SER A 207 -7.23 19.25 5.92
C SER A 207 -8.68 19.65 5.63
N LYS A 208 -9.63 18.74 5.85
CA LYS A 208 -11.07 19.02 5.71
C LYS A 208 -11.54 20.06 6.73
N TYR A 209 -11.12 19.94 7.99
CA TYR A 209 -11.50 20.86 9.06
C TYR A 209 -11.00 22.29 8.79
N ARG A 210 -9.74 22.43 8.37
CA ARG A 210 -9.16 23.73 7.96
C ARG A 210 -9.95 24.38 6.83
N ARG A 211 -10.35 23.59 5.84
CA ARG A 211 -11.16 24.06 4.70
C ARG A 211 -12.56 24.48 5.11
N GLU A 212 -13.30 23.61 5.81
CA GLU A 212 -14.75 23.75 5.98
C GLU A 212 -15.14 24.48 7.27
N VAL A 213 -14.35 24.31 8.34
CA VAL A 213 -14.65 24.89 9.66
C VAL A 213 -13.84 26.16 9.89
N LEU A 214 -12.51 26.10 9.73
CA LEU A 214 -11.64 27.27 9.93
C LEU A 214 -11.66 28.23 8.73
N LYS A 215 -12.15 27.78 7.56
CA LYS A 215 -12.23 28.56 6.32
C LYS A 215 -10.87 29.15 5.92
N GLU A 216 -9.80 28.40 6.14
CA GLU A 216 -8.45 28.80 5.72
C GLU A 216 -8.39 28.88 4.18
N PRO A 217 -7.99 30.03 3.61
CA PRO A 217 -7.93 30.20 2.16
C PRO A 217 -6.89 29.25 1.56
N GLY A 218 -7.25 28.58 0.46
CA GLY A 218 -6.35 27.65 -0.23
C GLY A 218 -6.15 26.29 0.45
N SER A 219 -6.92 25.97 1.51
CA SER A 219 -6.85 24.67 2.18
C SER A 219 -7.53 23.57 1.36
N ASP A 220 -6.86 23.08 0.31
CA ASP A 220 -7.31 21.95 -0.53
C ASP A 220 -6.38 20.74 -0.41
N HIS A 221 -5.67 20.62 0.71
CA HIS A 221 -4.65 19.60 0.94
C HIS A 221 -5.24 18.19 0.92
N VAL A 222 -4.52 17.26 0.31
CA VAL A 222 -4.84 15.83 0.30
C VAL A 222 -3.82 15.04 1.11
N THR A 223 -4.16 13.81 1.49
CA THR A 223 -3.25 12.87 2.14
C THR A 223 -3.15 11.57 1.35
N CYS A 224 -1.93 11.11 1.08
CA CYS A 224 -1.69 9.75 0.58
C CYS A 224 -1.23 8.86 1.73
N ALA A 225 -1.91 7.74 1.93
CA ALA A 225 -1.59 6.72 2.93
C ALA A 225 -1.08 5.47 2.21
N PHE A 226 0.23 5.21 2.29
CA PHE A 226 0.86 4.03 1.67
C PHE A 226 0.94 2.88 2.67
N PHE A 227 0.54 1.68 2.25
CA PHE A 227 0.66 0.45 3.04
C PHE A 227 0.67 -0.81 2.18
N GLY A 228 1.32 -1.87 2.68
CA GLY A 228 1.40 -3.15 1.95
C GLY A 228 0.13 -3.99 2.02
N ASP A 229 0.00 -4.95 1.13
CA ASP A 229 -1.11 -5.91 1.03
C ASP A 229 -1.42 -6.62 2.36
N GLY A 230 -0.40 -7.11 3.07
CA GLY A 230 -0.57 -7.78 4.36
C GLY A 230 -1.24 -6.90 5.43
N THR A 231 -1.09 -5.58 5.32
CA THR A 231 -1.72 -4.61 6.24
C THR A 231 -3.23 -4.62 6.13
N CYS A 232 -3.77 -4.93 4.95
CA CYS A 232 -5.20 -4.85 4.63
C CYS A 232 -6.06 -5.89 5.36
N ASN A 233 -5.43 -6.79 6.11
CA ASN A 233 -6.09 -7.75 6.99
C ASN A 233 -6.27 -7.23 8.44
N ASN A 234 -5.73 -6.06 8.78
CA ASN A 234 -5.89 -5.46 10.11
C ASN A 234 -7.22 -4.72 10.25
N GLY A 235 -7.83 -4.77 11.44
CA GLY A 235 -9.10 -4.06 11.72
C GLY A 235 -9.03 -2.55 11.47
N GLN A 236 -7.89 -1.94 11.79
CA GLN A 236 -7.64 -0.50 11.59
C GLN A 236 -7.82 -0.05 10.14
N PHE A 237 -7.53 -0.92 9.16
CA PHE A 237 -7.76 -0.64 7.74
C PHE A 237 -9.26 -0.39 7.49
N PHE A 238 -10.12 -1.33 7.89
CA PHE A 238 -11.57 -1.23 7.68
C PHE A 238 -12.20 -0.08 8.46
N GLU A 239 -11.76 0.15 9.70
CA GLU A 239 -12.22 1.27 10.52
C GLU A 239 -11.91 2.61 9.84
N CYS A 240 -10.70 2.79 9.32
CA CYS A 240 -10.30 4.03 8.64
C CYS A 240 -10.99 4.19 7.28
N LEU A 241 -11.22 3.12 6.52
CA LEU A 241 -12.01 3.20 5.29
C LEU A 241 -13.42 3.71 5.57
N ASN A 242 -14.10 3.14 6.58
CA ASN A 242 -15.43 3.56 6.98
C ASN A 242 -15.47 5.04 7.37
N MET A 243 -14.54 5.47 8.22
CA MET A 243 -14.47 6.86 8.70
C MET A 243 -14.17 7.84 7.57
N ALA A 244 -13.23 7.50 6.69
CA ALA A 244 -12.88 8.32 5.54
C ALA A 244 -14.05 8.48 4.56
N ALA A 245 -14.81 7.42 4.30
CA ALA A 245 -16.00 7.46 3.47
C ALA A 245 -17.12 8.29 4.12
N LEU A 246 -17.42 8.03 5.40
CA LEU A 246 -18.44 8.74 6.18
C LEU A 246 -18.24 10.25 6.16
N TRP A 247 -17.00 10.70 6.35
CA TRP A 247 -16.66 12.12 6.42
C TRP A 247 -16.23 12.73 5.08
N LYS A 248 -16.21 11.94 4.00
CA LYS A 248 -15.70 12.33 2.68
C LYS A 248 -14.32 12.99 2.78
N LEU A 249 -13.39 12.30 3.46
CA LEU A 249 -12.06 12.84 3.69
C LEU A 249 -11.24 12.93 2.39
N PRO A 250 -10.36 13.95 2.25
CA PRO A 250 -9.46 14.10 1.11
C PRO A 250 -8.23 13.18 1.25
N ILE A 251 -8.46 11.86 1.22
CA ILE A 251 -7.43 10.82 1.41
C ILE A 251 -7.43 9.80 0.27
N ILE A 252 -6.24 9.39 -0.13
CA ILE A 252 -6.02 8.25 -1.02
C ILE A 252 -5.34 7.15 -0.22
N PHE A 253 -5.97 5.98 -0.19
CA PHE A 253 -5.41 4.77 0.39
C PHE A 253 -4.66 4.02 -0.72
N VAL A 254 -3.34 4.04 -0.69
CA VAL A 254 -2.47 3.44 -1.70
C VAL A 254 -1.92 2.13 -1.15
N VAL A 255 -2.43 1.02 -1.70
CA VAL A 255 -2.00 -0.33 -1.35
C VAL A 255 -0.87 -0.75 -2.28
N GLU A 256 0.29 -0.99 -1.71
CA GLU A 256 1.47 -1.52 -2.40
C GLU A 256 1.43 -3.04 -2.32
N ASN A 257 0.67 -3.66 -3.22
CA ASN A 257 0.56 -5.11 -3.27
C ASN A 257 1.78 -5.71 -3.95
N ASN A 258 2.83 -5.94 -3.16
CA ASN A 258 4.07 -6.56 -3.61
C ASN A 258 4.05 -8.10 -3.52
N LEU A 259 2.85 -8.67 -3.37
CA LEU A 259 2.50 -10.09 -3.30
C LEU A 259 2.95 -10.84 -2.03
N TRP A 260 3.65 -10.19 -1.09
CA TRP A 260 4.30 -10.86 0.04
C TRP A 260 4.36 -10.05 1.34
N ALA A 261 3.73 -10.58 2.38
CA ALA A 261 3.90 -10.12 3.76
C ALA A 261 4.91 -11.01 4.50
N ILE A 262 6.18 -10.58 4.54
CA ILE A 262 7.33 -11.39 5.01
C ILE A 262 7.44 -12.67 4.15
N GLY A 263 6.95 -13.81 4.67
CA GLY A 263 6.87 -15.10 4.00
C GLY A 263 5.45 -15.56 3.66
N MET A 264 4.43 -14.75 3.98
CA MET A 264 3.04 -15.04 3.66
C MET A 264 2.70 -14.50 2.26
N SER A 265 2.38 -15.41 1.34
CA SER A 265 1.91 -15.05 0.00
C SER A 265 0.53 -14.38 0.05
N HIS A 266 0.38 -13.29 -0.69
CA HIS A 266 -0.84 -12.51 -0.83
C HIS A 266 -2.07 -13.36 -1.17
N LEU A 267 -1.95 -14.25 -2.17
CA LEU A 267 -3.04 -15.13 -2.64
C LEU A 267 -3.55 -16.11 -1.58
N ARG A 268 -2.81 -16.28 -0.48
CA ARG A 268 -3.15 -17.17 0.64
C ARG A 268 -3.41 -16.40 1.94
N SER A 269 -3.46 -15.07 1.89
CA SER A 269 -3.50 -14.20 3.08
C SER A 269 -4.89 -13.66 3.42
N THR A 270 -5.84 -13.78 2.51
CA THR A 270 -7.21 -13.21 2.62
C THR A 270 -8.19 -14.09 1.83
N SER A 271 -9.46 -14.08 2.23
CA SER A 271 -10.53 -14.81 1.53
C SER A 271 -10.86 -14.21 0.16
N ASP A 272 -10.65 -12.90 0.00
CA ASP A 272 -10.75 -12.20 -1.28
C ASP A 272 -9.43 -11.44 -1.51
N PRO A 273 -8.59 -11.88 -2.47
CA PRO A 273 -7.27 -11.30 -2.73
C PRO A 273 -7.34 -9.93 -3.40
N GLU A 274 -8.42 -9.61 -4.12
CA GLU A 274 -8.51 -8.34 -4.83
C GLU A 274 -8.86 -7.21 -3.84
N ILE A 275 -7.83 -6.58 -3.25
CA ILE A 275 -7.97 -5.59 -2.18
C ILE A 275 -8.77 -4.38 -2.64
N TRP A 276 -8.61 -3.95 -3.89
CA TRP A 276 -9.37 -2.84 -4.46
C TRP A 276 -10.89 -3.04 -4.35
N LYS A 277 -11.40 -4.28 -4.38
CA LYS A 277 -12.83 -4.59 -4.22
C LYS A 277 -13.38 -4.32 -2.82
N LYS A 278 -12.51 -4.12 -1.82
CA LYS A 278 -12.92 -3.79 -0.45
C LYS A 278 -13.42 -2.34 -0.34
N GLY A 279 -13.02 -1.45 -1.25
CA GLY A 279 -13.46 -0.05 -1.28
C GLY A 279 -14.98 0.10 -1.48
N PRO A 280 -15.57 -0.48 -2.54
CA PRO A 280 -17.01 -0.38 -2.81
C PRO A 280 -17.94 -0.76 -1.65
N ALA A 281 -17.52 -1.65 -0.76
CA ALA A 281 -18.30 -2.01 0.44
C ALA A 281 -18.55 -0.82 1.39
N PHE A 282 -17.70 0.21 1.34
CA PHE A 282 -17.84 1.46 2.10
C PHE A 282 -18.38 2.63 1.26
N GLY A 283 -18.77 2.38 0.01
CA GLY A 283 -19.21 3.44 -0.92
C GLY A 283 -18.07 4.32 -1.45
N MET A 284 -16.82 3.85 -1.41
CA MET A 284 -15.68 4.52 -2.02
C MET A 284 -15.21 3.78 -3.29
N PRO A 285 -14.65 4.48 -4.29
CA PRO A 285 -14.06 3.81 -5.46
C PRO A 285 -12.87 2.94 -5.06
N GLY A 286 -12.80 1.76 -5.67
CA GLY A 286 -11.65 0.87 -5.66
C GLY A 286 -11.05 0.78 -7.05
N VAL A 287 -9.74 0.94 -7.19
CA VAL A 287 -9.03 0.88 -8.47
C VAL A 287 -7.85 -0.08 -8.37
N HIS A 288 -7.73 -1.00 -9.33
CA HIS A 288 -6.54 -1.83 -9.51
C HIS A 288 -5.67 -1.23 -10.62
N VAL A 289 -4.36 -1.22 -10.41
CA VAL A 289 -3.40 -0.72 -11.39
C VAL A 289 -2.13 -1.56 -11.36
N ASP A 290 -1.54 -1.76 -12.54
CA ASP A 290 -0.18 -2.26 -12.69
C ASP A 290 0.79 -1.25 -12.06
N GLY A 291 1.22 -1.55 -10.83
CA GLY A 291 2.09 -0.71 -10.01
C GLY A 291 3.53 -0.64 -10.53
N MET A 292 3.89 -1.42 -11.54
CA MET A 292 5.20 -1.39 -12.19
C MET A 292 5.21 -0.45 -13.42
N ASP A 293 4.06 0.06 -13.84
CA ASP A 293 3.88 0.98 -14.95
C ASP A 293 3.60 2.40 -14.43
N VAL A 294 4.64 3.22 -14.37
CA VAL A 294 4.57 4.58 -13.78
C VAL A 294 3.54 5.47 -14.50
N LEU A 295 3.27 5.25 -15.78
CA LEU A 295 2.32 6.06 -16.53
C LEU A 295 0.88 5.75 -16.11
N LYS A 296 0.55 4.46 -15.97
CA LYS A 296 -0.75 4.03 -15.45
C LYS A 296 -0.95 4.43 -13.99
N VAL A 297 0.07 4.24 -13.15
CA VAL A 297 0.03 4.70 -11.75
C VAL A 297 -0.24 6.20 -11.70
N ARG A 298 0.49 7.00 -12.49
CA ARG A 298 0.32 8.46 -12.53
C ARG A 298 -1.07 8.87 -13.03
N GLU A 299 -1.65 8.17 -14.00
CA GLU A 299 -3.02 8.41 -14.47
C GLU A 299 -4.05 8.20 -13.35
N VAL A 300 -3.96 7.06 -12.65
CA VAL A 300 -4.85 6.75 -11.52
C VAL A 300 -4.65 7.74 -10.38
N ALA A 301 -3.40 8.10 -10.08
CA ALA A 301 -3.07 9.08 -9.06
C ALA A 301 -3.62 10.47 -9.39
N LYS A 302 -3.54 10.93 -10.65
CA LYS A 302 -4.12 12.22 -11.09
C LYS A 302 -5.61 12.31 -10.76
N GLU A 303 -6.39 11.27 -11.10
CA GLU A 303 -7.82 11.28 -10.79
C GLU A 303 -8.10 11.10 -9.30
N ALA A 304 -7.42 10.19 -8.60
CA ALA A 304 -7.64 9.96 -7.17
C ALA A 304 -7.32 11.22 -6.33
N ILE A 305 -6.21 11.90 -6.63
CA ILE A 305 -5.83 13.18 -6.01
C ILE A 305 -6.84 14.27 -6.37
N GLY A 306 -7.24 14.36 -7.65
CA GLY A 306 -8.25 15.31 -8.11
C GLY A 306 -9.57 15.14 -7.36
N ARG A 307 -10.08 13.91 -7.26
CA ARG A 307 -11.30 13.55 -6.55
C ARG A 307 -11.24 13.96 -5.07
N ALA A 308 -10.18 13.58 -4.37
CA ALA A 308 -9.96 13.94 -2.98
C ALA A 308 -9.96 15.48 -2.79
N ARG A 309 -9.26 16.20 -3.68
CA ARG A 309 -9.15 17.67 -3.66
C ARG A 309 -10.50 18.37 -3.94
N ARG A 310 -11.33 17.80 -4.82
CA ARG A 310 -12.70 18.27 -5.10
C ARG A 310 -13.68 18.01 -3.94
N GLY A 311 -13.28 17.25 -2.92
CA GLY A 311 -14.13 16.93 -1.77
C GLY A 311 -15.13 15.80 -2.04
N GLU A 312 -14.86 14.98 -3.06
CA GLU A 312 -15.72 13.87 -3.47
C GLU A 312 -15.47 12.59 -2.65
N GLY A 313 -14.58 12.68 -1.64
CA GLY A 313 -14.26 11.60 -0.71
C GLY A 313 -13.05 10.77 -1.12
N PRO A 314 -12.80 9.66 -0.39
CA PRO A 314 -11.59 8.87 -0.55
C PRO A 314 -11.61 7.96 -1.77
N THR A 315 -10.42 7.44 -2.11
CA THR A 315 -10.22 6.39 -3.11
C THR A 315 -9.30 5.31 -2.52
N LEU A 316 -9.63 4.03 -2.74
CA LEU A 316 -8.73 2.91 -2.51
C LEU A 316 -8.06 2.51 -3.84
N VAL A 317 -6.74 2.55 -3.88
CA VAL A 317 -5.96 2.15 -5.06
C VAL A 317 -5.06 0.99 -4.70
N GLU A 318 -5.20 -0.13 -5.40
CA GLU A 318 -4.29 -1.27 -5.31
C GLU A 318 -3.30 -1.23 -6.47
N CYS A 319 -2.05 -0.94 -6.13
CA CYS A 319 -0.91 -0.98 -7.03
C CYS A 319 -0.25 -2.36 -6.91
N GLU A 320 -0.49 -3.23 -7.88
CA GLU A 320 0.17 -4.53 -7.95
C GLU A 320 1.61 -4.37 -8.44
N THR A 321 2.55 -4.76 -7.61
CA THR A 321 3.99 -4.57 -7.81
C THR A 321 4.73 -5.81 -7.30
N TYR A 322 6.06 -5.77 -7.21
CA TYR A 322 6.83 -6.92 -6.75
C TYR A 322 8.04 -6.50 -5.92
N ARG A 323 8.24 -7.18 -4.79
CA ARG A 323 9.37 -6.93 -3.89
C ARG A 323 10.63 -7.60 -4.41
N PHE A 324 11.65 -6.83 -4.80
CA PHE A 324 12.82 -7.41 -5.49
C PHE A 324 13.83 -8.09 -4.55
N ARG A 325 13.82 -7.72 -3.27
CA ARG A 325 14.69 -8.30 -2.25
C ARG A 325 13.87 -9.00 -1.17
N GLY A 326 14.54 -9.73 -0.28
CA GLY A 326 13.93 -10.27 0.93
C GLY A 326 13.17 -9.21 1.73
N HIS A 327 12.36 -9.62 2.69
CA HIS A 327 11.55 -8.71 3.48
C HIS A 327 12.40 -7.59 4.11
N SER A 328 13.51 -7.98 4.73
CA SER A 328 14.59 -7.08 5.14
C SER A 328 15.90 -7.62 4.58
N LEU A 329 16.98 -6.86 4.72
CA LEU A 329 18.32 -7.36 4.37
C LEU A 329 18.80 -8.53 5.27
N ALA A 330 18.06 -8.89 6.32
CA ALA A 330 18.31 -10.07 7.14
C ALA A 330 17.46 -11.29 6.71
N ASP A 331 16.49 -11.13 5.81
CA ASP A 331 15.64 -12.21 5.32
C ASP A 331 16.32 -12.91 4.12
N PRO A 332 16.63 -14.23 4.22
CA PRO A 332 17.30 -14.98 3.16
C PRO A 332 16.39 -15.27 1.96
N ASP A 333 15.08 -14.96 2.05
CA ASP A 333 14.15 -14.99 0.92
C ASP A 333 13.84 -16.39 0.33
N GLU A 334 13.99 -17.43 1.14
CA GLU A 334 13.90 -18.85 0.72
C GLU A 334 12.49 -19.32 0.35
N LEU A 335 11.47 -18.53 0.64
CA LEU A 335 10.05 -18.91 0.47
C LEU A 335 9.47 -18.54 -0.90
N ARG A 336 10.26 -17.91 -1.77
CA ARG A 336 9.82 -17.40 -3.08
C ARG A 336 10.47 -18.13 -4.23
N ASP A 337 9.72 -18.32 -5.31
CA ASP A 337 10.23 -18.90 -6.56
C ASP A 337 11.15 -17.90 -7.29
N PRO A 338 12.43 -18.24 -7.53
CA PRO A 338 13.36 -17.38 -8.26
C PRO A 338 12.88 -16.99 -9.67
N GLY A 339 12.07 -17.82 -10.33
CA GLY A 339 11.54 -17.53 -11.66
C GLY A 339 10.58 -16.33 -11.70
N GLN A 340 9.82 -16.11 -10.62
CA GLN A 340 8.91 -14.98 -10.49
C GLN A 340 9.70 -13.66 -10.46
N TYR A 341 10.77 -13.60 -9.68
CA TYR A 341 11.64 -12.42 -9.60
C TYR A 341 12.12 -11.95 -10.98
N PHE A 342 12.63 -12.89 -11.80
CA PHE A 342 13.22 -12.54 -13.10
C PHE A 342 12.19 -11.90 -14.05
N THR A 343 10.95 -12.40 -14.00
CA THR A 343 9.84 -11.89 -14.82
C THR A 343 9.51 -10.43 -14.47
N TYR A 344 9.32 -10.13 -13.18
CA TYR A 344 9.03 -8.76 -12.73
C TYR A 344 10.22 -7.82 -12.88
N TYR A 345 11.44 -8.32 -12.72
CA TYR A 345 12.66 -7.52 -12.88
C TYR A 345 12.83 -7.03 -14.33
N LEU A 346 12.65 -7.91 -15.31
CA LEU A 346 12.66 -7.56 -16.73
C LEU A 346 11.57 -6.53 -17.06
N PHE A 347 10.36 -6.72 -16.52
CA PHE A 347 9.26 -5.79 -16.72
C PHE A 347 9.58 -4.39 -16.18
N CYS A 348 10.15 -4.30 -14.98
CA CYS A 348 10.57 -3.05 -14.35
C CYS A 348 11.62 -2.30 -15.19
N ILE A 349 12.68 -2.99 -15.61
CA ILE A 349 13.71 -2.40 -16.48
C ILE A 349 13.09 -1.92 -17.79
N PHE A 350 12.24 -2.74 -18.40
CA PHE A 350 11.57 -2.39 -19.65
C PHE A 350 10.69 -1.14 -19.48
N GLN A 351 10.01 -0.98 -18.35
CA GLN A 351 9.22 0.22 -18.06
C GLN A 351 10.07 1.46 -17.81
N MET A 352 11.17 1.33 -17.05
CA MET A 352 12.13 2.43 -16.85
C MET A 352 12.75 2.89 -18.18
N ILE A 353 13.07 1.95 -19.07
CA ILE A 353 13.61 2.24 -20.41
C ILE A 353 12.50 2.74 -21.36
N ASN A 354 11.28 2.20 -21.33
CA ASN A 354 10.19 2.65 -22.19
C ASN A 354 9.69 4.05 -21.84
N SER A 355 9.76 4.43 -20.56
CA SER A 355 9.54 5.82 -20.15
C SER A 355 10.48 6.76 -20.93
N LEU A 356 11.71 6.33 -21.25
CA LEU A 356 12.65 7.01 -22.14
C LEU A 356 12.39 6.74 -23.63
N TYR A 357 12.06 5.51 -24.05
CA TYR A 357 11.90 5.16 -25.46
C TYR A 357 10.67 5.80 -26.11
N ASN A 358 9.55 5.89 -25.38
CA ASN A 358 8.40 6.69 -25.81
C ASN A 358 8.78 8.17 -26.01
N GLN A 359 9.80 8.68 -25.29
CA GLN A 359 10.37 10.01 -25.54
C GLN A 359 11.17 10.05 -26.84
N CYS A 360 12.00 9.04 -27.13
CA CYS A 360 12.74 8.94 -28.39
C CYS A 360 11.82 8.88 -29.62
N CYS A 361 10.74 8.08 -29.57
CA CYS A 361 9.76 8.01 -30.64
C CYS A 361 8.94 9.31 -30.78
N MET A 362 8.61 9.97 -29.67
CA MET A 362 7.94 11.27 -29.68
C MET A 362 8.84 12.37 -30.27
N LEU A 363 10.14 12.38 -29.96
CA LEU A 363 11.12 13.28 -30.56
C LEU A 363 11.28 13.04 -32.06
N ILE A 364 11.34 11.78 -32.50
CA ILE A 364 11.38 11.45 -33.93
C ILE A 364 10.10 11.95 -34.63
N THR A 365 8.93 11.74 -34.01
CA THR A 365 7.64 12.11 -34.60
C THR A 365 7.44 13.64 -34.63
N LEU A 366 7.83 14.35 -33.57
CA LEU A 366 7.84 15.82 -33.52
C LEU A 366 8.85 16.42 -34.51
N PHE A 367 10.03 15.81 -34.65
CA PHE A 367 11.02 16.23 -35.64
C PHE A 367 10.49 16.07 -37.07
N PHE A 368 9.78 14.98 -37.39
CA PHE A 368 9.10 14.82 -38.69
C PHE A 368 7.92 15.78 -38.89
N HIS A 369 7.19 16.13 -37.83
CA HIS A 369 6.06 17.06 -37.91
C HIS A 369 6.53 18.52 -38.10
N GLU A 370 7.61 18.93 -37.42
CA GLU A 370 8.25 20.23 -37.64
C GLU A 370 8.94 20.31 -39.01
N PHE A 371 9.60 19.24 -39.47
CA PHE A 371 10.15 19.19 -40.83
C PHE A 371 9.06 19.31 -41.91
N SER A 372 7.89 18.70 -41.69
CA SER A 372 6.79 18.76 -42.66
C SER A 372 6.10 20.13 -42.70
N SER A 373 6.13 20.89 -41.61
CA SER A 373 5.56 22.25 -41.53
C SER A 373 6.49 23.34 -42.08
N VAL A 374 7.78 23.03 -42.29
CA VAL A 374 8.77 23.98 -42.83
C VAL A 374 8.98 23.78 -44.34
N TYR A 375 8.49 22.67 -44.91
CA TYR A 375 8.69 22.29 -46.31
C TYR A 375 7.39 22.10 -47.13
N TYR A 376 6.25 22.62 -46.66
CA TYR A 376 5.02 22.76 -47.46
C TYR A 376 4.39 24.15 -47.32
#